data_AF-T0PYC8-F1
#
_entry.id   AF-T0PYC8-F1
#
_cell.length_a   1.000
_cell.length_b   1.000
_cell.length_c   1.000
_cell.angle_alpha   90.00
_cell.angle_beta   90.00
_cell.angle_gamma   90.00
#
_symmetry.space_group_name_H-M   'P 1'
#
loop_
_entity.id
_entity.type
_entity.pdbx_description
1 polymer ?
#
loop_
_entity_poly.entity_id
_entity_poly.type
_entity_poly.pdbx_seq_one_letter_code
_entity_poly.pdbx_strand_id
1 'polypeptide(L)'
;MLIDNMSTPEAKNLSTPSPDLSFSGVTAVFGNLALAYGAGVVIPALQREHSDPTRMPRVIVVTLVSISVLFMVLAITGVSVVGCQIPGNLLFAVNGDKLGFKASRGGVILAFLFMQLHITIAFSLILYPALFIMERIILGMHKSAFVLADVVDEEAKESAFAVTETPNEATNADLAKVHDATAEHDSGSAAAYNAPGAYLKVCILRTVVVAIMVVVALLWKDNFTDLVDFVGASSTSTSCMILPIVFYLKTFHATLSKPEKAFAILCVLVTTCLAVYVSYTTGKHLFAPGQANPAIKFPYCPAEYQQMVYTNTTFYSGKKL
;
A
#
# COMPACT_ATOMS: atom_id res chain seq x y z
N MET A 1 15.55 -4.76 -28.35
CA MET A 1 15.11 -5.29 -27.03
C MET A 1 15.06 -4.11 -26.07
N LEU A 2 14.27 -4.14 -24.99
CA LEU A 2 14.18 -3.01 -24.04
C LEU A 2 15.48 -2.79 -23.23
N ILE A 3 16.40 -3.74 -23.28
CA ILE A 3 17.71 -3.73 -22.62
C ILE A 3 18.73 -4.13 -23.69
N ASP A 4 19.72 -3.27 -23.95
CA ASP A 4 20.70 -3.49 -25.03
C ASP A 4 22.02 -4.11 -24.52
N ASN A 5 22.24 -4.16 -23.20
CA ASN A 5 23.56 -4.49 -22.61
C ASN A 5 23.64 -5.75 -21.74
N MET A 6 22.56 -6.52 -21.51
CA MET A 6 22.69 -7.82 -20.82
C MET A 6 23.27 -8.94 -21.70
N SER A 7 23.45 -8.68 -22.99
CA SER A 7 23.94 -9.64 -23.99
C SER A 7 25.41 -9.45 -24.35
N THR A 8 26.14 -8.52 -23.73
CA THR A 8 27.59 -8.41 -23.95
C THR A 8 28.29 -9.64 -23.35
N PRO A 9 29.29 -10.22 -24.05
CA PRO A 9 29.99 -11.43 -23.61
C PRO A 9 30.69 -11.30 -22.25
N GLU A 10 30.96 -10.08 -21.78
CA GLU A 10 31.49 -9.81 -20.45
C GLU A 10 30.44 -9.98 -19.34
N ALA A 11 29.16 -9.66 -19.58
CA ALA A 11 28.09 -9.79 -18.58
C ALA A 11 27.59 -11.25 -18.40
N LYS A 12 27.82 -12.13 -19.38
CA LYS A 12 27.41 -13.55 -19.31
C LYS A 12 28.14 -14.38 -18.25
N ASN A 13 29.28 -13.92 -17.76
CA ASN A 13 30.10 -14.65 -16.77
C ASN A 13 30.04 -14.06 -15.35
N LEU A 14 29.25 -12.99 -15.12
CA LEU A 14 29.08 -12.44 -13.78
C LEU A 14 27.80 -13.01 -13.14
N SER A 15 27.96 -13.78 -12.08
CA SER A 15 26.87 -14.19 -11.20
C SER A 15 26.44 -13.02 -10.32
N THR A 16 25.12 -12.80 -10.19
CA THR A 16 24.58 -11.81 -9.26
C THR A 16 24.93 -12.19 -7.81
N PRO A 17 25.36 -11.24 -6.97
CA PRO A 17 25.67 -11.52 -5.57
C PRO A 17 24.40 -11.87 -4.80
N SER A 18 24.49 -12.94 -4.01
CA SER A 18 23.43 -13.33 -3.08
C SER A 18 23.33 -12.33 -1.92
N PRO A 19 22.12 -12.01 -1.44
CA PRO A 19 21.93 -11.09 -0.32
C PRO A 19 22.42 -11.68 0.99
N ASP A 20 22.95 -10.82 1.87
CA ASP A 20 23.25 -11.21 3.25
C ASP A 20 21.95 -11.10 4.08
N LEU A 21 21.43 -12.25 4.52
CA LEU A 21 20.14 -12.34 5.18
C LEU A 21 20.25 -11.89 6.63
N SER A 22 20.02 -10.60 6.87
CA SER A 22 19.87 -10.07 8.23
C SER A 22 18.42 -10.17 8.71
N PHE A 23 18.23 -10.39 10.02
CA PHE A 23 16.90 -10.38 10.64
C PHE A 23 16.15 -9.08 10.34
N SER A 24 16.85 -7.93 10.43
CA SER A 24 16.28 -6.62 10.11
C SER A 24 15.79 -6.54 8.66
N GLY A 25 16.56 -7.04 7.69
CA GLY A 25 16.18 -7.05 6.29
C GLY A 25 14.94 -7.90 6.01
N VAL A 26 14.86 -9.09 6.62
CA VAL A 26 13.68 -9.97 6.47
C VAL A 26 12.44 -9.34 7.10
N THR A 27 12.58 -8.73 8.28
CA THR A 27 11.44 -8.07 8.94
C THR A 27 11.00 -6.80 8.22
N ALA A 28 11.89 -6.05 7.56
CA ALA A 28 11.51 -4.84 6.82
C ALA A 28 10.51 -5.15 5.69
N VAL A 29 10.60 -6.34 5.09
CA VAL A 29 9.64 -6.83 4.08
C VAL A 29 8.20 -6.83 4.61
N PHE A 30 7.99 -7.05 5.92
CA PHE A 30 6.66 -6.96 6.52
C PHE A 30 6.04 -5.58 6.34
N GLY A 31 6.80 -4.51 6.57
CA GLY A 31 6.32 -3.13 6.41
C GLY A 31 5.94 -2.84 4.97
N ASN A 32 6.83 -3.19 4.03
CA ASN A 32 6.60 -3.00 2.60
C ASN A 32 5.33 -3.72 2.11
N LEU A 33 5.22 -5.01 2.44
CA LEU A 33 4.08 -5.83 2.03
C LEU A 33 2.79 -5.42 2.74
N ALA A 34 2.86 -4.99 4.00
CA ALA A 34 1.69 -4.47 4.71
C ALA A 34 1.11 -3.23 4.02
N LEU A 35 1.97 -2.32 3.51
CA LEU A 35 1.51 -1.19 2.71
C LEU A 35 0.94 -1.65 1.36
N ALA A 36 1.63 -2.57 0.68
CA ALA A 36 1.24 -3.03 -0.66
C ALA A 36 -0.12 -3.76 -0.68
N TYR A 37 -0.43 -4.51 0.39
CA TYR A 37 -1.72 -5.17 0.59
C TYR A 37 -2.71 -4.35 1.43
N GLY A 38 -2.42 -3.06 1.68
CA GLY A 38 -3.18 -2.15 2.52
C GLY A 38 -4.54 -1.69 1.99
N ALA A 39 -5.22 -2.50 1.18
CA ALA A 39 -6.50 -2.16 0.55
C ALA A 39 -7.68 -2.11 1.54
N GLY A 40 -7.51 -2.62 2.77
CA GLY A 40 -8.57 -2.74 3.78
C GLY A 40 -9.31 -1.45 4.09
N VAL A 41 -8.65 -0.29 3.97
CA VAL A 41 -9.25 1.03 4.19
C VAL A 41 -10.27 1.40 3.10
N VAL A 42 -10.11 0.85 1.89
CA VAL A 42 -10.91 1.19 0.71
C VAL A 42 -12.01 0.13 0.45
N ILE A 43 -11.88 -1.07 1.05
CA ILE A 43 -12.85 -2.17 0.88
C ILE A 43 -14.29 -1.73 1.19
N PRO A 44 -14.61 -1.04 2.29
CA PRO A 44 -15.99 -0.65 2.58
C PRO A 44 -16.58 0.29 1.51
N ALA A 45 -15.78 1.22 0.99
CA ALA A 45 -16.22 2.10 -0.10
C ALA A 45 -16.48 1.30 -1.39
N LEU A 46 -15.60 0.34 -1.71
CA LEU A 46 -15.78 -0.54 -2.86
C LEU A 46 -16.97 -1.49 -2.71
N GLN A 47 -17.30 -1.92 -1.49
CA GLN A 47 -18.48 -2.75 -1.22
C GLN A 47 -19.77 -2.02 -1.53
N ARG A 48 -19.83 -0.71 -1.22
CA ARG A 48 -21.01 0.11 -1.44
C ARG A 48 -21.31 0.35 -2.92
N GLU A 49 -20.26 0.47 -3.73
CA GLU A 49 -20.39 0.63 -5.18
C GLU A 49 -20.57 -0.70 -5.93
N HIS A 50 -20.50 -1.84 -5.23
CA HIS A 50 -20.58 -3.15 -5.85
C HIS A 50 -22.03 -3.57 -6.06
N SER A 51 -22.39 -3.95 -7.30
CA SER A 51 -23.76 -4.33 -7.66
C SER A 51 -24.29 -5.57 -6.90
N ASP A 52 -23.41 -6.44 -6.41
CA ASP A 52 -23.77 -7.64 -5.61
C ASP A 52 -22.74 -7.89 -4.48
N PRO A 53 -22.96 -7.42 -3.25
CA PRO A 53 -21.97 -7.49 -2.17
C PRO A 53 -21.65 -8.92 -1.73
N THR A 54 -22.50 -9.90 -2.03
CA THR A 54 -22.29 -11.32 -1.65
C THR A 54 -21.14 -11.99 -2.38
N ARG A 55 -20.75 -11.45 -3.55
CA ARG A 55 -19.63 -11.96 -4.36
C ARG A 55 -18.29 -11.33 -3.99
N MET A 56 -18.29 -10.28 -3.18
CA MET A 56 -17.10 -9.50 -2.91
C MET A 56 -15.92 -10.30 -2.31
N PRO A 57 -16.15 -11.26 -1.38
CA PRO A 57 -15.08 -12.10 -0.87
C PRO A 57 -14.39 -12.93 -1.97
N ARG A 58 -15.14 -13.44 -2.96
CA ARG A 58 -14.59 -14.19 -4.09
C ARG A 58 -13.74 -13.31 -4.98
N VAL A 59 -14.21 -12.09 -5.25
CA VAL A 59 -13.45 -11.10 -6.04
C VAL A 59 -12.14 -10.75 -5.34
N ILE A 60 -12.17 -10.49 -4.02
CA ILE A 60 -10.98 -10.19 -3.21
C ILE A 60 -9.95 -11.32 -3.29
N VAL A 61 -10.38 -12.58 -3.16
CA VAL A 61 -9.47 -13.73 -3.24
C VAL A 61 -8.81 -13.79 -4.62
N VAL A 62 -9.59 -13.67 -5.70
CA VAL A 62 -9.06 -13.72 -7.07
C VAL A 62 -8.06 -12.58 -7.33
N THR A 63 -8.37 -11.35 -6.89
CA THR A 63 -7.50 -10.19 -7.10
C THR A 63 -6.22 -10.28 -6.26
N LEU A 64 -6.31 -10.66 -4.98
CA LEU A 64 -5.13 -10.82 -4.12
C LEU A 64 -4.19 -11.91 -4.64
N VAL A 65 -4.72 -13.05 -5.10
CA VAL A 65 -3.92 -14.11 -5.72
C VAL A 65 -3.26 -13.61 -7.00
N SER A 66 -4.00 -12.91 -7.85
CA SER A 66 -3.47 -12.36 -9.11
C SER A 66 -2.33 -11.38 -8.85
N ILE A 67 -2.51 -10.45 -7.90
CA ILE A 67 -1.47 -9.48 -7.50
C ILE A 67 -0.25 -10.18 -6.90
N SER A 68 -0.47 -11.22 -6.08
CA SER A 68 0.62 -12.02 -5.49
C SER A 68 1.48 -12.68 -6.56
N VAL A 69 0.87 -13.23 -7.61
CA VAL A 69 1.61 -13.81 -8.75
C VAL A 69 2.42 -12.74 -9.48
N LEU A 70 1.84 -11.57 -9.74
CA LEU A 70 2.56 -10.46 -10.39
C LEU A 70 3.75 -9.98 -9.55
N PHE A 71 3.58 -9.83 -8.23
CA PHE A 71 4.67 -9.46 -7.32
C PHE A 71 5.76 -10.53 -7.25
N MET A 72 5.39 -11.81 -7.28
CA MET A 72 6.36 -12.90 -7.35
C MET A 72 7.20 -12.82 -8.63
N VAL A 73 6.58 -12.60 -9.78
CA VAL A 73 7.30 -12.46 -11.07
C VAL A 73 8.24 -11.26 -11.03
N LEU A 74 7.79 -10.12 -10.50
CA LEU A 74 8.62 -8.92 -10.36
C LEU A 74 9.79 -9.14 -9.40
N ALA A 75 9.57 -9.83 -8.27
CA ALA A 75 10.61 -10.13 -7.31
C ALA A 75 11.69 -11.06 -7.90
N ILE A 76 11.28 -12.15 -8.55
CA ILE A 76 12.20 -13.10 -9.19
C ILE A 76 13.01 -12.41 -10.29
N THR A 77 12.35 -11.63 -11.15
CA THR A 77 13.01 -10.91 -12.25
C THR A 77 13.94 -9.81 -11.74
N GLY A 78 13.56 -9.12 -10.66
CA GLY A 78 14.43 -8.14 -10.01
C GLY A 78 15.70 -8.79 -9.47
N VAL A 79 15.55 -9.83 -8.64
CA VAL A 79 16.69 -10.51 -8.01
C VAL A 79 17.59 -11.19 -9.04
N SER A 80 17.04 -11.78 -10.11
CA SER A 80 17.86 -12.42 -11.15
C SER A 80 18.76 -11.44 -11.92
N VAL A 81 18.36 -10.18 -12.00
CA VAL A 81 19.06 -9.14 -12.77
C VAL A 81 20.04 -8.32 -11.93
N VAL A 82 19.68 -7.96 -10.70
CA VAL A 82 20.48 -7.04 -9.87
C VAL A 82 20.92 -7.63 -8.53
N GLY A 83 20.44 -8.81 -8.16
CA GLY A 83 20.82 -9.49 -6.92
C GLY A 83 20.57 -8.62 -5.68
N CYS A 84 21.53 -8.57 -4.77
CA CYS A 84 21.46 -7.76 -3.54
C CYS A 84 21.54 -6.23 -3.77
N GLN A 85 21.79 -5.76 -5.01
CA GLN A 85 21.99 -4.34 -5.33
C GLN A 85 20.71 -3.64 -5.82
N ILE A 86 19.53 -4.23 -5.60
CA ILE A 86 18.24 -3.63 -5.94
C ILE A 86 18.07 -2.31 -5.18
N PRO A 87 17.91 -1.16 -5.86
CA PRO A 87 17.59 0.09 -5.17
C PRO A 87 16.12 0.08 -4.73
N GLY A 88 15.83 0.86 -3.69
CA GLY A 88 14.50 0.98 -3.11
C GLY A 88 13.39 1.46 -4.06
N ASN A 89 13.76 2.11 -5.17
CA ASN A 89 12.85 2.50 -6.25
C ASN A 89 13.41 2.04 -7.60
N LEU A 90 12.73 1.08 -8.22
CA LEU A 90 13.11 0.49 -9.51
C LEU A 90 13.08 1.48 -10.67
N LEU A 91 12.23 2.52 -10.59
CA LEU A 91 12.13 3.53 -11.64
C LEU A 91 13.41 4.38 -11.73
N PHE A 92 14.06 4.62 -10.59
CA PHE A 92 15.38 5.27 -10.56
C PHE A 92 16.51 4.32 -10.98
N ALA A 93 16.34 3.01 -10.81
CA ALA A 93 17.28 2.00 -11.27
C ALA A 93 17.41 2.00 -12.80
N VAL A 94 16.26 2.10 -13.50
CA VAL A 94 16.18 2.00 -14.97
C VAL A 94 16.56 3.31 -15.67
N ASN A 95 16.43 4.46 -14.99
CA ASN A 95 16.78 5.77 -15.57
C ASN A 95 18.28 6.08 -15.59
N GLY A 96 19.10 5.30 -14.87
CA GLY A 96 20.53 5.58 -14.72
C GLY A 96 21.42 4.42 -15.16
N ASP A 97 22.62 4.72 -15.63
CA ASP A 97 23.64 3.72 -15.97
C ASP A 97 24.38 3.18 -14.73
N LYS A 98 23.93 3.56 -13.52
CA LYS A 98 24.61 3.31 -12.24
C LYS A 98 24.74 1.82 -11.90
N LEU A 99 23.86 0.97 -12.42
CA LEU A 99 23.88 -0.49 -12.17
C LEU A 99 24.64 -1.27 -13.27
N GLY A 100 25.26 -0.56 -14.23
CA GLY A 100 26.05 -1.16 -15.31
C GLY A 100 25.24 -1.70 -16.49
N PHE A 101 23.92 -1.50 -16.49
CA PHE A 101 23.04 -1.82 -17.63
C PHE A 101 22.46 -0.54 -18.22
N LYS A 102 22.35 -0.52 -19.55
CA LYS A 102 21.72 0.58 -20.30
C LYS A 102 20.38 0.11 -20.86
N ALA A 103 19.30 0.74 -20.42
CA ALA A 103 17.96 0.50 -20.94
C ALA A 103 17.67 1.39 -22.16
N SER A 104 16.74 0.96 -23.02
CA SER A 104 16.35 1.75 -24.18
C SER A 104 15.65 3.05 -23.73
N ARG A 105 16.11 4.21 -24.23
CA ARG A 105 15.59 5.52 -23.81
C ARG A 105 14.07 5.64 -23.94
N GLY A 106 13.49 5.07 -25.01
CA GLY A 106 12.04 5.06 -25.22
C GLY A 106 11.29 4.23 -24.19
N GLY A 107 11.84 3.08 -23.79
CA GLY A 107 11.24 2.22 -22.76
C GLY A 107 11.24 2.89 -21.38
N VAL A 108 12.33 3.58 -21.03
CA VAL A 108 12.42 4.35 -19.78
C VAL A 108 11.35 5.45 -19.75
N ILE A 109 11.26 6.27 -20.79
CA ILE A 109 10.28 7.37 -20.86
C ILE A 109 8.85 6.82 -20.73
N LEU A 110 8.53 5.72 -21.42
CA LEU A 110 7.22 5.11 -21.37
C LEU A 110 6.88 4.57 -19.97
N ALA A 111 7.85 3.97 -19.28
CA ALA A 111 7.68 3.52 -17.90
C ALA A 111 7.39 4.69 -16.94
N PHE A 112 8.11 5.81 -17.07
CA PHE A 112 7.83 7.01 -16.27
C PHE A 112 6.45 7.60 -16.56
N LEU A 113 6.01 7.63 -17.82
CA LEU A 113 4.69 8.12 -18.19
C LEU A 113 3.56 7.25 -17.61
N PHE A 114 3.67 5.93 -17.69
CA PHE A 114 2.67 5.03 -17.12
C PHE A 114 2.64 5.09 -15.58
N MET A 115 3.81 5.17 -14.93
CA MET A 115 3.85 5.35 -13.47
C MET A 115 3.26 6.70 -13.06
N GLN A 116 3.50 7.77 -13.81
CA GLN A 116 2.89 9.08 -13.55
C GLN A 116 1.37 9.01 -13.69
N LEU A 117 0.86 8.39 -14.74
CA LEU A 117 -0.58 8.18 -14.94
C LEU A 117 -1.19 7.38 -13.77
N HIS A 118 -0.55 6.27 -13.40
CA HIS A 118 -0.98 5.42 -12.29
C HIS A 118 -1.04 6.19 -10.95
N ILE A 119 0.04 6.88 -10.58
CA ILE A 119 0.13 7.62 -9.31
C ILE A 119 -0.89 8.77 -9.27
N THR A 120 -1.14 9.45 -10.40
CA THR A 120 -2.11 10.56 -10.45
C THR A 120 -3.54 10.07 -10.18
N ILE A 121 -3.93 8.94 -10.76
CA ILE A 121 -5.24 8.31 -10.54
C ILE A 121 -5.34 7.79 -9.09
N ALA A 122 -4.32 7.05 -8.64
CA ALA A 122 -4.30 6.46 -7.31
C ALA A 122 -4.34 7.53 -6.20
N PHE A 123 -3.58 8.63 -6.36
CA PHE A 123 -3.58 9.74 -5.42
C PHE A 123 -4.99 10.33 -5.24
N SER A 124 -5.73 10.49 -6.34
CA SER A 124 -7.09 11.04 -6.30
C SER A 124 -8.06 10.09 -5.58
N LEU A 125 -7.99 8.78 -5.88
CA LEU A 125 -8.87 7.77 -5.28
C LEU A 125 -8.62 7.56 -3.79
N ILE A 126 -7.36 7.60 -3.34
CA ILE A 126 -6.99 7.39 -1.93
C ILE A 126 -7.24 8.66 -1.11
N LEU A 127 -6.93 9.83 -1.67
CA LEU A 127 -7.00 11.08 -0.92
C LEU A 127 -8.45 11.57 -0.72
N TYR A 128 -9.35 11.30 -1.68
CA TYR A 128 -10.74 11.73 -1.59
C TYR A 128 -11.46 11.26 -0.30
N PRO A 129 -11.54 9.94 0.01
CA PRO A 129 -12.18 9.48 1.23
C PRO A 129 -11.44 9.96 2.50
N ALA A 130 -10.11 10.08 2.45
CA ALA A 130 -9.33 10.59 3.57
C ALA A 130 -9.63 12.07 3.89
N LEU A 131 -9.74 12.93 2.87
CA LEU A 131 -10.12 14.32 3.03
C LEU A 131 -11.55 14.45 3.54
N PHE A 132 -12.48 13.64 3.03
CA PHE A 132 -13.87 13.63 3.48
C PHE A 132 -13.99 13.28 4.97
N ILE A 133 -13.25 12.27 5.44
CA ILE A 133 -13.19 11.90 6.86
C ILE A 133 -12.54 13.02 7.68
N MET A 134 -11.47 13.65 7.20
CA MET A 134 -10.83 14.76 7.92
C MET A 134 -11.72 16.00 8.02
N GLU A 135 -12.46 16.35 6.97
CA GLU A 135 -13.46 17.42 7.00
C GLU A 135 -14.54 17.15 8.05
N ARG A 136 -14.98 15.91 8.19
CA ARG A 136 -15.91 15.51 9.24
C ARG A 136 -15.30 15.68 10.64
N ILE A 137 -14.08 15.20 10.85
CA ILE A 137 -13.44 15.24 12.18
C ILE A 137 -13.12 16.67 12.60
N ILE A 138 -12.60 17.50 11.68
CA ILE A 138 -12.08 18.84 12.00
C ILE A 138 -13.16 19.92 11.87
N LEU A 139 -13.97 19.88 10.80
CA LEU A 139 -14.99 20.89 10.52
C LEU A 139 -16.39 20.47 10.95
N GLY A 140 -16.60 19.21 11.34
CA GLY A 140 -17.88 18.71 11.81
C GLY A 140 -18.95 18.58 10.73
N MET A 141 -18.56 18.64 9.45
CA MET A 141 -19.44 18.53 8.29
C MET A 141 -19.80 17.06 8.00
N HIS A 142 -20.79 16.82 7.13
CA HIS A 142 -21.20 15.46 6.68
C HIS A 142 -21.72 14.50 7.77
N LYS A 143 -22.17 15.01 8.92
CA LYS A 143 -22.69 14.18 10.03
C LYS A 143 -23.97 13.40 9.70
N SER A 144 -24.86 13.95 8.87
CA SER A 144 -26.13 13.32 8.48
C SER A 144 -25.98 12.16 7.49
N ALA A 145 -24.98 12.22 6.59
CA ALA A 145 -24.75 11.19 5.58
C ALA A 145 -24.34 9.83 6.19
N PHE A 146 -23.71 9.83 7.37
CA PHE A 146 -23.28 8.60 8.04
C PHE A 146 -24.35 8.03 9.00
N VAL A 147 -25.19 8.87 9.61
CA VAL A 147 -26.33 8.39 10.43
C VAL A 147 -27.34 7.65 9.54
N LEU A 148 -27.57 8.15 8.32
CA LEU A 148 -28.39 7.45 7.35
C LEU A 148 -27.72 6.13 6.89
N ALA A 149 -26.38 6.11 6.78
CA ALA A 149 -25.63 4.90 6.43
C ALA A 149 -25.65 3.81 7.51
N ASP A 150 -25.59 4.16 8.80
CA ASP A 150 -25.74 3.21 9.92
C ASP A 150 -27.16 2.61 9.97
N VAL A 151 -28.18 3.40 9.67
CA VAL A 151 -29.59 2.93 9.61
C VAL A 151 -29.80 2.00 8.41
N VAL A 152 -29.21 2.33 7.26
CA VAL A 152 -29.27 1.48 6.06
C VAL A 152 -28.45 0.19 6.20
N ASP A 153 -27.31 0.21 6.90
CA ASP A 153 -26.54 -1.01 7.19
C ASP A 153 -27.27 -1.96 8.15
N GLU A 154 -28.08 -1.44 9.09
CA GLU A 154 -28.94 -2.27 9.94
C GLU A 154 -30.16 -2.80 9.17
N GLU A 155 -30.84 -1.99 8.35
CA GLU A 155 -31.94 -2.45 7.48
C GLU A 155 -31.47 -3.43 6.39
N ALA A 156 -30.24 -3.27 5.87
CA ALA A 156 -29.64 -4.20 4.90
C ALA A 156 -29.27 -5.55 5.54
N LYS A 157 -28.85 -5.55 6.82
CA LYS A 157 -28.66 -6.80 7.58
C LYS A 157 -29.98 -7.46 7.93
N GLU A 158 -31.01 -6.69 8.29
CA GLU A 158 -32.35 -7.21 8.58
C GLU A 158 -33.01 -7.82 7.33
N SER A 159 -32.90 -7.15 6.17
CA SER A 159 -33.41 -7.68 4.91
C SER A 159 -32.61 -8.88 4.39
N ALA A 160 -31.29 -8.94 4.59
CA ALA A 160 -30.50 -10.12 4.24
C ALA A 160 -30.81 -11.34 5.13
N PHE A 161 -31.19 -11.14 6.39
CA PHE A 161 -31.61 -12.24 7.27
C PHE A 161 -33.07 -12.66 7.05
N ALA A 162 -33.97 -11.72 6.71
CA ALA A 162 -35.38 -12.01 6.44
C ALA A 162 -35.62 -12.71 5.08
N VAL A 163 -34.73 -12.54 4.11
CA VAL A 163 -34.86 -13.14 2.76
C VAL A 163 -34.45 -14.63 2.71
N THR A 164 -33.89 -15.19 3.78
CA THR A 164 -33.50 -16.62 3.80
C THR A 164 -34.69 -17.58 3.98
N GLU A 165 -35.91 -17.08 4.27
CA GLU A 165 -37.06 -17.96 4.58
C GLU A 165 -38.18 -18.01 3.52
N THR A 166 -38.19 -17.18 2.47
CA THR A 166 -39.24 -17.30 1.42
C THR A 166 -38.78 -16.78 0.05
N PRO A 167 -38.95 -17.58 -1.02
CA PRO A 167 -38.63 -17.13 -2.38
C PRO A 167 -39.79 -16.29 -2.93
N ASN A 168 -39.61 -14.99 -3.11
CA ASN A 168 -40.45 -14.24 -4.04
C ASN A 168 -39.72 -13.08 -4.71
N GLU A 169 -40.14 -12.82 -5.95
CA GLU A 169 -39.52 -11.97 -6.96
C GLU A 169 -39.14 -10.56 -6.48
N ALA A 170 -37.87 -10.19 -6.68
CA ALA A 170 -37.38 -8.83 -6.47
C ALA A 170 -38.16 -7.85 -7.37
N THR A 171 -38.91 -6.93 -6.77
CA THR A 171 -39.72 -5.94 -7.49
C THR A 171 -38.88 -4.70 -7.80
N ASN A 172 -39.11 -4.04 -8.94
CA ASN A 172 -38.45 -2.80 -9.39
C ASN A 172 -38.41 -1.64 -8.35
N ALA A 173 -39.17 -1.74 -7.26
CA ALA A 173 -39.19 -0.78 -6.16
C ALA A 173 -37.89 -0.82 -5.31
N ASP A 174 -37.21 -1.96 -5.20
CA ASP A 174 -36.00 -2.07 -4.38
C ASP A 174 -34.77 -1.48 -5.09
N LEU A 175 -34.71 -1.56 -6.42
CA LEU A 175 -33.71 -0.86 -7.23
C LEU A 175 -33.93 0.66 -7.24
N ALA A 176 -35.17 1.13 -7.19
CA ALA A 176 -35.48 2.56 -7.13
C ALA A 176 -35.02 3.21 -5.82
N LYS A 177 -35.16 2.51 -4.68
CA LYS A 177 -34.72 3.01 -3.37
C LYS A 177 -33.19 3.13 -3.25
N VAL A 178 -32.44 2.23 -3.87
CA VAL A 178 -30.96 2.31 -3.91
C VAL A 178 -30.49 3.48 -4.78
N HIS A 179 -31.21 3.77 -5.88
CA HIS A 179 -30.91 4.89 -6.77
C HIS A 179 -31.26 6.25 -6.14
N ASP A 180 -32.34 6.31 -5.37
CA ASP A 180 -32.76 7.52 -4.64
C ASP A 180 -31.78 7.82 -3.49
N ALA A 181 -31.29 6.79 -2.79
CA ALA A 181 -30.29 6.94 -1.73
C ALA A 181 -28.90 7.38 -2.24
N THR A 182 -28.53 7.02 -3.48
CA THR A 182 -27.29 7.51 -4.13
C THR A 182 -27.45 8.95 -4.64
N ALA A 183 -28.64 9.30 -5.15
CA ALA A 183 -28.97 10.67 -5.53
C ALA A 183 -29.03 11.64 -4.32
N GLU A 184 -29.49 11.18 -3.15
CA GLU A 184 -29.46 11.95 -1.90
C GLU A 184 -28.05 12.11 -1.30
N HIS A 185 -27.16 11.13 -1.49
CA HIS A 185 -25.77 11.23 -1.03
C HIS A 185 -24.96 12.29 -1.80
N ASP A 186 -25.14 12.38 -3.12
CA ASP A 186 -24.51 13.40 -3.97
C ASP A 186 -25.13 14.80 -3.76
N SER A 187 -26.46 14.87 -3.62
CA SER A 187 -27.15 16.16 -3.40
C SER A 187 -26.96 16.71 -1.98
N GLY A 188 -26.90 15.85 -0.96
CA GLY A 188 -26.62 16.22 0.44
C GLY A 188 -25.17 16.63 0.70
N SER A 189 -24.19 15.97 0.06
CA SER A 189 -22.77 16.36 0.13
C SER A 189 -22.54 17.72 -0.54
N ALA A 190 -23.13 17.97 -1.71
CA ALA A 190 -23.03 19.27 -2.39
C ALA A 190 -23.70 20.40 -1.59
N ALA A 191 -24.87 20.12 -0.98
CA ALA A 191 -25.57 21.08 -0.12
C ALA A 191 -24.76 21.49 1.11
N ALA A 192 -23.95 20.59 1.69
CA ALA A 192 -23.09 20.89 2.83
C ALA A 192 -22.00 21.93 2.52
N TYR A 193 -21.52 21.99 1.27
CA TYR A 193 -20.54 22.99 0.84
C TYR A 193 -21.16 24.36 0.48
N ASN A 194 -22.47 24.41 0.24
CA ASN A 194 -23.21 25.65 -0.07
C ASN A 194 -23.46 26.54 1.17
N ALA A 195 -23.19 26.04 2.38
CA ALA A 195 -23.27 26.86 3.59
C ALA A 195 -22.22 27.99 3.57
N PRO A 196 -22.57 29.22 3.98
CA PRO A 196 -21.68 30.37 3.88
C PRO A 196 -20.38 30.14 4.66
N GLY A 197 -19.25 30.18 3.93
CA GLY A 197 -17.90 29.99 4.49
C GLY A 197 -17.45 28.53 4.68
N ALA A 198 -18.31 27.53 4.42
CA ALA A 198 -17.94 26.11 4.51
C ALA A 198 -16.93 25.73 3.42
N TYR A 199 -17.19 26.14 2.17
CA TYR A 199 -16.29 25.88 1.04
C TYR A 199 -14.86 26.41 1.27
N LEU A 200 -14.72 27.63 1.80
CA LEU A 200 -13.39 28.22 2.07
C LEU A 200 -12.63 27.42 3.15
N LYS A 201 -13.31 27.03 4.23
CA LYS A 201 -12.71 26.20 5.30
C LYS A 201 -12.22 24.86 4.77
N VAL A 202 -12.99 24.24 3.87
CA VAL A 202 -12.64 22.98 3.21
C VAL A 202 -11.43 23.15 2.30
N CYS A 203 -11.44 24.16 1.43
CA CYS A 203 -10.31 24.43 0.55
C CYS A 203 -9.01 24.61 1.34
N ILE A 204 -9.05 25.41 2.42
CA ILE A 204 -7.89 25.60 3.29
C ILE A 204 -7.41 24.28 3.89
N LEU A 205 -8.33 23.48 4.46
CA LEU A 205 -7.99 22.18 5.04
C LEU A 205 -7.33 21.25 4.00
N ARG A 206 -7.92 21.11 2.82
CA ARG A 206 -7.39 20.28 1.73
C ARG A 206 -6.01 20.76 1.28
N THR A 207 -5.83 22.08 1.09
CA THR A 207 -4.54 22.66 0.71
C THR A 207 -3.47 22.41 1.77
N VAL A 208 -3.81 22.54 3.05
CA VAL A 208 -2.88 22.26 4.17
C VAL A 208 -2.45 20.80 4.18
N VAL A 209 -3.39 19.87 3.99
CA VAL A 209 -3.08 18.43 3.91
C VAL A 209 -2.13 18.14 2.76
N VAL A 210 -2.42 18.64 1.56
CA VAL A 210 -1.55 18.44 0.38
C VAL A 210 -0.18 19.08 0.60
N ALA A 211 -0.12 20.26 1.21
CA ALA A 211 1.15 20.92 1.54
C ALA A 211 2.00 20.08 2.50
N ILE A 212 1.39 19.49 3.54
CA ILE A 212 2.09 18.57 4.46
C ILE A 212 2.64 17.36 3.69
N MET A 213 1.84 16.75 2.80
CA MET A 213 2.30 15.61 1.99
C MET A 213 3.51 15.97 1.11
N VAL A 214 3.52 17.17 0.52
CA VAL A 214 4.65 17.67 -0.27
C VAL A 214 5.89 17.86 0.59
N VAL A 215 5.75 18.43 1.80
CA VAL A 215 6.88 18.59 2.74
C VAL A 215 7.47 17.23 3.12
N VAL A 216 6.62 16.25 3.45
CA VAL A 216 7.07 14.87 3.75
C VAL A 216 7.81 14.26 2.55
N ALA A 217 7.29 14.44 1.33
CA ALA A 217 7.92 13.94 0.12
C ALA A 217 9.31 14.56 -0.13
N LEU A 218 9.50 15.85 0.19
CA LEU A 218 10.79 16.53 0.04
C LEU A 218 11.81 16.06 1.09
N LEU A 219 11.38 15.88 2.34
CA LEU A 219 12.26 15.48 3.45
C LEU A 219 12.77 14.04 3.31
N TRP A 220 11.92 13.11 2.86
CA TRP A 220 12.23 11.68 2.81
C TRP A 220 12.48 11.12 1.40
N LYS A 221 12.71 11.98 0.40
CA LYS A 221 12.93 11.55 -1.00
C LYS A 221 14.03 10.48 -1.16
N ASP A 222 15.08 10.55 -0.34
CA ASP A 222 16.26 9.67 -0.45
C ASP A 222 16.09 8.36 0.33
N ASN A 223 15.12 8.29 1.25
CA ASN A 223 14.83 7.12 2.09
C ASN A 223 13.39 6.63 1.87
N PHE A 224 12.96 6.61 0.61
CA PHE A 224 11.59 6.25 0.23
C PHE A 224 11.19 4.85 0.75
N THR A 225 12.09 3.87 0.69
CA THR A 225 11.83 2.51 1.18
C THR A 225 11.63 2.49 2.69
N ASP A 226 12.47 3.18 3.47
CA ASP A 226 12.30 3.26 4.91
C ASP A 226 10.97 3.95 5.28
N LEU A 227 10.55 4.97 4.50
CA LEU A 227 9.27 5.64 4.68
C LEU A 227 8.10 4.69 4.42
N VAL A 228 8.15 3.91 3.33
CA VAL A 228 7.15 2.91 2.98
C VAL A 228 7.07 1.84 4.07
N ASP A 229 8.20 1.32 4.52
CA ASP A 229 8.27 0.27 5.53
C ASP A 229 7.75 0.79 6.88
N PHE A 230 8.07 2.03 7.25
CA PHE A 230 7.57 2.68 8.46
C PHE A 230 6.05 2.87 8.44
N VAL A 231 5.51 3.44 7.35
CA VAL A 231 4.06 3.70 7.20
C VAL A 231 3.29 2.38 7.16
N GLY A 232 3.79 1.40 6.39
CA GLY A 232 3.17 0.08 6.28
C GLY A 232 3.17 -0.70 7.60
N ALA A 233 4.31 -0.72 8.30
CA ALA A 233 4.40 -1.38 9.60
C ALA A 233 3.59 -0.69 10.70
N SER A 234 3.34 0.62 10.60
CA SER A 234 2.60 1.38 11.61
C SER A 234 1.10 1.45 11.30
N SER A 235 0.68 2.48 10.56
CA SER A 235 -0.73 2.82 10.38
C SER A 235 -1.48 1.76 9.58
N THR A 236 -0.85 1.21 8.54
CA THR A 236 -1.51 0.22 7.67
C THR A 236 -1.66 -1.14 8.35
N SER A 237 -0.63 -1.65 9.04
CA SER A 237 -0.76 -2.90 9.80
C SER A 237 -1.82 -2.76 10.90
N THR A 238 -1.91 -1.58 11.53
CA THR A 238 -2.91 -1.32 12.57
C THR A 238 -4.33 -1.33 12.00
N SER A 239 -4.58 -0.61 10.90
CA SER A 239 -5.91 -0.49 10.31
C SER A 239 -6.36 -1.73 9.54
N CYS A 240 -5.45 -2.43 8.86
CA CYS A 240 -5.77 -3.53 7.96
C CYS A 240 -5.53 -4.92 8.55
N MET A 241 -4.78 -5.06 9.64
CA MET A 241 -4.48 -6.36 10.26
C MET A 241 -4.91 -6.42 11.73
N ILE A 242 -4.37 -5.53 12.58
CA ILE A 242 -4.57 -5.61 14.03
C ILE A 242 -6.03 -5.33 14.41
N LEU A 243 -6.58 -4.19 13.97
CA LEU A 243 -7.95 -3.79 14.32
C LEU A 243 -9.02 -4.76 13.84
N PRO A 244 -9.01 -5.24 12.57
CA PRO A 244 -10.00 -6.22 12.11
C PRO A 244 -10.00 -7.52 12.92
N ILE A 245 -8.82 -8.06 13.27
CA ILE A 245 -8.73 -9.30 14.06
C ILE A 245 -9.19 -9.06 15.50
N VAL A 246 -8.86 -7.90 16.09
CA VAL A 246 -9.31 -7.54 17.44
C VAL A 246 -10.83 -7.38 17.48
N PHE A 247 -11.44 -6.72 16.49
CA PHE A 247 -12.89 -6.59 16.41
C PHE A 247 -13.57 -7.93 16.16
N TYR A 248 -13.00 -8.78 15.32
CA TYR A 248 -13.49 -10.15 15.12
C TYR A 248 -13.52 -10.94 16.42
N LEU A 249 -12.42 -10.92 17.18
CA LEU A 249 -12.33 -11.55 18.50
C LEU A 249 -13.31 -10.97 19.52
N LYS A 250 -13.55 -9.66 19.49
CA LYS A 250 -14.47 -8.99 20.42
C LYS A 250 -15.93 -9.32 20.10
N THR A 251 -16.31 -9.32 18.82
CA THR A 251 -17.70 -9.54 18.38
C THR A 251 -18.10 -11.01 18.46
N PHE A 252 -17.23 -11.94 18.03
CA PHE A 252 -17.56 -13.37 17.96
C PHE A 252 -16.98 -14.19 19.11
N HIS A 253 -16.54 -13.55 20.20
CA HIS A 253 -15.88 -14.21 21.33
C HIS A 253 -16.67 -15.42 21.89
N ALA A 254 -18.00 -15.33 21.93
CA ALA A 254 -18.88 -16.34 22.51
C ALA A 254 -19.15 -17.53 21.59
N THR A 255 -19.05 -17.35 20.26
CA THR A 255 -19.36 -18.38 19.26
C THR A 255 -18.11 -19.05 18.69
N LEU A 256 -16.93 -18.49 18.93
CA LEU A 256 -15.66 -18.96 18.39
C LEU A 256 -15.15 -20.24 19.06
N SER A 257 -14.58 -21.13 18.23
CA SER A 257 -13.89 -22.31 18.69
C SER A 257 -12.58 -21.93 19.41
N LYS A 258 -12.19 -22.69 20.45
CA LYS A 258 -10.92 -22.48 21.17
C LYS A 258 -9.67 -22.44 20.27
N PRO A 259 -9.49 -23.31 19.25
CA PRO A 259 -8.30 -23.26 18.39
C PRO A 259 -8.27 -22.01 17.51
N GLU A 260 -9.40 -21.59 16.97
CA GLU A 260 -9.52 -20.40 16.14
C GLU A 260 -9.22 -19.13 16.93
N LYS A 261 -9.74 -19.05 18.16
CA LYS A 261 -9.42 -17.97 19.10
C LYS A 261 -7.92 -17.92 19.43
N ALA A 262 -7.29 -19.07 19.68
CA ALA A 262 -5.85 -19.13 19.95
C ALA A 262 -5.03 -18.67 18.73
N PHE A 263 -5.43 -19.08 17.52
CA PHE A 263 -4.79 -18.65 16.28
C PHE A 263 -4.93 -17.14 16.05
N ALA A 264 -6.13 -16.58 16.22
CA ALA A 264 -6.36 -15.15 16.08
C ALA A 264 -5.54 -14.33 17.09
N ILE A 265 -5.44 -14.77 18.35
CA ILE A 265 -4.59 -14.13 19.36
C ILE A 265 -3.11 -14.20 18.97
N LEU A 266 -2.64 -15.37 18.49
CA LEU A 266 -1.27 -15.53 18.01
C LEU A 266 -0.96 -14.56 16.85
N CYS A 267 -1.87 -14.45 15.88
CA CYS A 267 -1.73 -13.52 14.75
C CYS A 267 -1.64 -12.07 15.22
N VAL A 268 -2.48 -11.64 16.16
CA VAL A 268 -2.40 -10.29 16.75
C VAL A 268 -1.07 -10.07 17.44
N LEU A 269 -0.59 -11.03 18.24
CA LEU A 269 0.70 -10.90 18.93
C LEU A 269 1.87 -10.78 17.95
N VAL A 270 1.94 -11.67 16.96
CA VAL A 270 3.02 -11.67 15.96
C VAL A 270 3.00 -10.38 15.13
N THR A 271 1.83 -9.99 14.61
CA THR A 271 1.70 -8.76 13.81
C THR A 271 2.00 -7.51 14.62
N THR A 272 1.60 -7.45 15.89
CA THR A 272 1.93 -6.33 16.79
C THR A 272 3.43 -6.26 17.08
N CYS A 273 4.08 -7.39 17.38
CA CYS A 273 5.52 -7.44 17.61
C CYS A 273 6.31 -6.99 16.36
N LEU A 274 5.92 -7.47 15.17
CA LEU A 274 6.55 -7.08 13.91
C LEU A 274 6.29 -5.61 13.58
N ALA A 275 5.07 -5.13 13.76
CA ALA A 275 4.70 -3.72 13.58
C ALA A 275 5.58 -2.81 14.43
N VAL A 276 5.67 -3.07 15.74
CA VAL A 276 6.50 -2.28 16.67
C VAL A 276 7.97 -2.36 16.31
N TYR A 277 8.50 -3.56 16.03
CA TYR A 277 9.91 -3.74 15.70
C TYR A 277 10.29 -2.99 14.42
N VAL A 278 9.55 -3.18 13.33
CA VAL A 278 9.83 -2.57 12.03
C VAL A 278 9.63 -1.06 12.09
N SER A 279 8.56 -0.57 12.72
CA SER A 279 8.36 0.87 12.91
C SER A 279 9.47 1.51 13.75
N TYR A 280 10.00 0.81 14.75
CA TYR A 280 11.11 1.31 15.56
C TYR A 280 12.42 1.37 14.76
N THR A 281 12.78 0.30 14.05
CA THR A 281 14.03 0.25 13.28
C THR A 281 14.01 1.26 12.14
N THR A 282 12.97 1.23 11.30
CA THR A 282 12.81 2.19 10.18
C THR A 282 12.65 3.63 10.67
N GLY A 283 11.92 3.85 11.76
CA GLY A 283 11.79 5.16 12.39
C GLY A 283 13.15 5.73 12.84
N LYS A 284 14.03 4.89 13.39
CA LYS A 284 15.40 5.31 13.72
C LYS A 284 16.17 5.73 12.46
N HIS A 285 16.05 5.00 11.36
CA HIS A 285 16.66 5.37 10.08
C HIS A 285 16.11 6.69 9.52
N LEU A 286 14.80 6.94 9.68
CA LEU A 286 14.12 8.13 9.15
C LEU A 286 14.34 9.41 9.96
N PHE A 287 14.30 9.33 11.30
CA PHE A 287 14.27 10.51 12.18
C PHE A 287 15.57 10.75 12.95
N ALA A 288 16.42 9.73 13.08
CA ALA A 288 17.70 9.82 13.78
C ALA A 288 18.77 9.00 13.03
N PRO A 289 19.08 9.36 11.77
CA PRO A 289 20.08 8.63 11.00
C PRO A 289 21.40 8.63 11.78
N GLY A 290 21.90 7.44 12.11
CA GLY A 290 23.24 7.30 12.66
C GLY A 290 24.28 7.84 11.66
N GLN A 291 25.55 7.94 12.08
CA GLN A 291 26.64 8.23 11.15
C GLN A 291 26.79 7.07 10.15
N ALA A 292 25.98 7.06 9.10
CA ALA A 292 26.08 6.10 8.02
C ALA A 292 27.41 6.34 7.32
N ASN A 293 28.22 5.29 7.19
CA ASN A 293 29.49 5.37 6.52
C ASN A 293 29.22 5.62 5.02
N PRO A 294 29.60 6.78 4.44
CA PRO A 294 29.27 7.15 3.06
C PRO A 294 29.89 6.20 2.00
N ALA A 295 30.77 5.29 2.43
CA ALA A 295 31.35 4.25 1.61
C ALA A 295 30.38 3.09 1.30
N ILE A 296 29.36 2.83 2.13
CA ILE A 296 28.43 1.70 1.97
C ILE A 296 27.20 2.16 1.18
N LYS A 297 27.13 1.76 -0.09
CA LYS A 297 26.01 2.07 -1.01
C LYS A 297 24.99 0.93 -1.10
N PHE A 298 25.41 -0.31 -0.83
CA PHE A 298 24.57 -1.51 -0.91
C PHE A 298 24.58 -2.27 0.43
N PRO A 299 23.79 -1.85 1.42
CA PRO A 299 23.85 -2.39 2.79
C PRO A 299 23.41 -3.86 2.89
N TYR A 300 22.63 -4.35 1.93
CA TYR A 300 22.12 -5.74 1.89
C TYR A 300 23.05 -6.72 1.18
N CYS A 301 24.21 -6.24 0.71
CA CYS A 301 25.21 -7.04 0.02
C CYS A 301 26.35 -7.47 0.97
N PRO A 302 27.05 -8.57 0.65
CA PRO A 302 28.30 -8.94 1.32
C PRO A 302 29.34 -7.81 1.23
N ALA A 303 30.25 -7.71 2.21
CA ALA A 303 31.21 -6.62 2.37
C ALA A 303 31.99 -6.25 1.07
N GLU A 304 32.23 -7.23 0.21
CA GLU A 304 32.90 -7.05 -1.09
C GLU A 304 32.10 -6.21 -2.08
N TYR A 305 30.77 -6.33 -2.07
CA TYR A 305 29.83 -5.68 -3.00
C TYR A 305 29.11 -4.47 -2.40
N GLN A 306 29.48 -4.04 -1.18
CA GLN A 306 28.84 -2.92 -0.48
C GLN A 306 29.20 -1.54 -1.05
N GLN A 307 30.35 -1.40 -1.70
CA GLN A 307 30.89 -0.10 -2.11
C GLN A 307 30.73 0.19 -3.62
N MET A 308 30.72 -0.85 -4.45
CA MET A 308 30.71 -0.74 -5.91
C MET A 308 29.81 -1.80 -6.56
N VAL A 309 29.24 -1.45 -7.71
CA VAL A 309 28.31 -2.30 -8.45
C VAL A 309 29.02 -3.54 -8.97
N TYR A 310 28.42 -4.72 -8.86
CA TYR A 310 29.05 -5.99 -9.22
C TYR A 310 29.50 -6.06 -10.69
N THR A 311 28.87 -5.27 -11.57
CA THR A 311 29.19 -5.16 -13.00
C THR A 311 30.45 -4.35 -13.31
N ASN A 312 31.07 -3.70 -12.31
CA ASN A 312 32.28 -2.89 -12.50
C ASN A 312 33.56 -3.75 -12.49
N THR A 313 33.93 -4.28 -13.67
CA THR A 313 35.10 -5.16 -13.82
C THR A 313 36.44 -4.48 -13.55
N THR A 314 36.57 -3.16 -13.71
CA THR A 314 37.83 -2.43 -13.44
C THR A 314 38.09 -2.25 -11.94
N PHE A 315 37.05 -2.14 -11.12
CA PHE A 315 37.18 -2.11 -9.66
C PHE A 315 37.53 -3.48 -9.09
N TYR A 316 36.90 -4.54 -9.61
CA TYR A 316 37.14 -5.90 -9.11
C TYR A 316 38.36 -6.59 -9.74
N SER A 317 38.87 -6.18 -10.92
CA SER A 317 40.11 -6.77 -11.46
C SER A 317 41.37 -6.38 -10.67
N GLY A 318 41.32 -5.26 -9.93
CA GLY A 318 42.40 -4.81 -9.05
C GLY A 318 42.43 -5.49 -7.67
N LYS A 319 41.34 -6.15 -7.27
CA LYS A 319 41.27 -7.01 -6.08
C LYS A 319 41.24 -8.46 -6.57
N LYS A 320 42.36 -9.19 -6.48
CA LYS A 320 42.30 -10.64 -6.69
C LYS A 320 41.26 -11.21 -5.71
N LEU A 321 40.14 -11.67 -6.26
CA LEU A 321 39.20 -12.59 -5.60
C LEU A 321 39.93 -13.90 -5.27
#